data_AF-I4YL08-F1
#
_entry.id   AF-I4YL08-F1
#
_cell.length_a   1.000
_cell.length_b   1.000
_cell.length_c   1.000
_cell.angle_alpha   90.00
_cell.angle_beta   90.00
_cell.angle_gamma   90.00
#
_symmetry.space_group_name_H-M   'P 1'
#
loop_
_entity.id
_entity.type
_entity.pdbx_description
1 polymer ?
#
loop_
_entity_poly.entity_id
_entity_poly.type
_entity_poly.pdbx_seq_one_letter_code
_entity_poly.pdbx_strand_id
1 'polypeptide(L)'
;MGRIMKEDDIFISGLFDLMNLRFGPSQGSDEAFGGIEEMRILQKEFQIFRKGRSFRDCVAVLNLGGFWNARARNRWLKLIGELDQYESDEPRMNGNDRIMNMMVENLESDRPLPVLFQAHDSRSEEGRRVVVRDSRTGFFYMEQPYIIVSLPMLPKTAPRMARQASKTARKAPAKSAKTAKSAKAASKTARKTPRGR
;
A
#
# COMPACT_ATOMS: atom_id res chain seq x y z
N MET A 1 -2.73 -23.08 -0.19
CA MET A 1 -3.85 -22.78 0.71
C MET A 1 -3.39 -21.76 1.73
N GLY A 2 -3.81 -20.51 1.58
CA GLY A 2 -3.56 -19.39 2.46
C GLY A 2 -4.50 -19.42 3.66
N ARG A 3 -4.35 -18.43 4.55
CA ARG A 3 -5.14 -18.38 5.80
C ARG A 3 -6.63 -18.13 5.56
N ILE A 4 -6.96 -17.25 4.60
CA ILE A 4 -8.33 -16.72 4.40
C ILE A 4 -9.09 -17.53 3.34
N MET A 5 -8.50 -17.65 2.15
CA MET A 5 -9.11 -18.35 1.01
C MET A 5 -9.08 -19.88 1.19
N LYS A 6 -8.10 -20.43 1.92
CA LYS A 6 -7.98 -21.86 2.25
C LYS A 6 -8.01 -22.72 0.97
N GLU A 7 -8.94 -23.68 0.86
CA GLU A 7 -9.14 -24.49 -0.34
C GLU A 7 -9.62 -23.70 -1.57
N ASP A 8 -10.18 -22.51 -1.35
CA ASP A 8 -10.62 -21.61 -2.42
C ASP A 8 -9.47 -20.74 -2.97
N ASP A 9 -8.22 -20.93 -2.52
CA ASP A 9 -7.03 -20.29 -3.09
C ASP A 9 -6.94 -20.45 -4.62
N ILE A 10 -7.43 -21.58 -5.15
CA ILE A 10 -7.44 -21.88 -6.59
C ILE A 10 -8.19 -20.81 -7.40
N PHE A 11 -9.11 -20.06 -6.77
CA PHE A 11 -9.87 -19.01 -7.43
C PHE A 11 -9.17 -17.65 -7.41
N ILE A 12 -8.07 -17.48 -6.67
CA ILE A 12 -7.41 -16.17 -6.50
C ILE A 12 -7.02 -15.56 -7.85
N SER A 13 -6.45 -16.34 -8.77
CA SER A 13 -6.08 -15.83 -10.10
C SER A 13 -7.32 -15.29 -10.84
N GLY A 14 -8.39 -16.09 -10.92
CA GLY A 14 -9.62 -15.65 -11.57
C GLY A 14 -10.28 -14.46 -10.89
N LEU A 15 -10.17 -14.33 -9.57
CA LEU A 15 -10.68 -13.17 -8.83
C LEU A 15 -9.88 -11.91 -9.17
N PHE A 16 -8.56 -12.01 -9.33
CA PHE A 16 -7.75 -10.91 -9.86
C PHE A 16 -8.10 -10.60 -11.30
N ASP A 17 -8.33 -11.60 -12.15
CA ASP A 17 -8.71 -11.40 -13.55
C ASP A 17 -10.02 -10.61 -13.66
N LEU A 18 -11.01 -10.87 -12.78
CA LEU A 18 -12.23 -10.07 -12.73
C LEU A 18 -11.97 -8.60 -12.40
N MET A 19 -11.06 -8.32 -11.46
CA MET A 19 -10.66 -6.94 -11.15
C MET A 19 -9.91 -6.32 -12.32
N ASN A 20 -8.98 -7.06 -12.93
CA ASN A 20 -8.15 -6.60 -14.03
C ASN A 20 -8.95 -6.33 -15.31
N LEU A 21 -10.03 -7.07 -15.54
CA LEU A 21 -10.99 -6.76 -16.60
C LEU A 21 -11.77 -5.48 -16.29
N ARG A 22 -12.21 -5.31 -15.03
CA ARG A 22 -12.99 -4.13 -14.64
C ARG A 22 -12.19 -2.83 -14.69
N PHE A 23 -10.91 -2.88 -14.32
CA PHE A 23 -10.02 -1.72 -14.28
C PHE A 23 -8.96 -1.71 -15.38
N GLY A 24 -9.12 -2.57 -16.40
CA GLY A 24 -8.18 -2.70 -17.50
C GLY A 24 -8.25 -1.54 -18.49
N PRO A 25 -7.44 -1.57 -19.56
CA PRO A 25 -7.51 -0.61 -20.65
C PRO A 25 -8.91 -0.56 -21.24
N SER A 26 -9.34 0.65 -21.59
CA SER A 26 -10.57 0.83 -22.38
C SER A 26 -10.45 0.08 -23.70
N GLN A 27 -11.51 -0.63 -24.09
CA GLN A 27 -11.59 -1.36 -25.36
C GLN A 27 -12.17 -0.48 -26.49
N GLY A 28 -12.23 0.85 -26.28
CA GLY A 28 -12.82 1.79 -27.24
C GLY A 28 -14.35 1.82 -27.22
N SER A 29 -14.94 2.87 -27.79
CA SER A 29 -16.40 3.03 -27.87
C SER A 29 -17.08 2.10 -28.85
N ASP A 30 -16.31 1.57 -29.81
CA ASP A 30 -16.86 0.98 -31.03
C ASP A 30 -17.06 -0.54 -30.92
N GLU A 31 -16.28 -1.21 -30.05
CA GLU A 31 -16.34 -2.66 -29.87
C GLU A 31 -16.89 -3.08 -28.51
N ALA A 32 -16.50 -2.40 -27.42
CA ALA A 32 -17.01 -2.67 -26.08
C ALA A 32 -16.75 -1.50 -25.13
N PHE A 33 -17.80 -0.79 -24.69
CA PHE A 33 -17.67 0.18 -23.60
C PHE A 33 -17.34 -0.54 -22.29
N GLY A 34 -16.17 -0.24 -21.72
CA GLY A 34 -15.68 -0.91 -20.51
C GLY A 34 -14.33 -0.41 -20.00
N GLY A 35 -13.79 -1.12 -19.01
CA GLY A 35 -12.48 -0.85 -18.42
C GLY A 35 -12.42 0.46 -17.64
N ILE A 36 -11.24 1.09 -17.64
CA ILE A 36 -10.96 2.24 -16.80
C ILE A 36 -11.81 3.48 -17.13
N GLU A 37 -12.17 3.69 -18.39
CA GLU A 37 -12.96 4.86 -18.81
C GLU A 37 -14.42 4.76 -18.35
N GLU A 38 -15.02 3.57 -18.45
CA GLU A 38 -16.33 3.31 -17.83
C GLU A 38 -16.24 3.54 -16.31
N MET A 39 -15.20 3.02 -15.66
CA MET A 39 -15.02 3.19 -14.22
C MET A 39 -14.86 4.65 -13.80
N ARG A 40 -14.22 5.50 -14.62
CA ARG A 40 -14.16 6.95 -14.40
C ARG A 40 -15.55 7.58 -14.46
N ILE A 41 -16.35 7.25 -15.46
CA ILE A 41 -17.71 7.78 -15.62
C ILE A 41 -18.57 7.37 -14.42
N LEU A 42 -18.52 6.10 -14.03
CA LEU A 42 -19.25 5.60 -12.85
C LEU A 42 -18.76 6.22 -11.54
N GLN A 43 -17.46 6.48 -11.44
CA GLN A 43 -16.90 7.17 -10.28
C GLN A 43 -17.42 8.61 -10.20
N LYS A 44 -17.53 9.33 -11.32
CA LYS A 44 -18.09 10.69 -11.36
C LYS A 44 -19.56 10.72 -10.93
N GLU A 45 -20.35 9.75 -11.37
CA GLU A 45 -21.79 9.70 -11.09
C GLU A 45 -22.10 9.21 -9.68
N PHE A 46 -21.49 8.09 -9.27
CA PHE A 46 -21.88 7.40 -8.03
C PHE A 46 -20.88 7.57 -6.89
N GLN A 47 -19.67 8.05 -7.19
CA GLN A 47 -18.55 8.12 -6.25
C GLN A 47 -18.38 6.78 -5.50
N ILE A 48 -18.12 5.72 -6.27
CA ILE A 48 -17.97 4.35 -5.79
C ILE A 48 -16.80 4.27 -4.82
N PHE A 49 -15.68 4.90 -5.16
CA PHE A 49 -14.52 5.05 -4.29
C PHE A 49 -14.58 6.40 -3.57
N ARG A 50 -14.34 6.40 -2.25
CA ARG A 50 -14.24 7.61 -1.43
C ARG A 50 -13.21 7.40 -0.33
N LYS A 51 -12.48 8.45 0.04
CA LYS A 51 -11.53 8.40 1.17
C LYS A 51 -12.27 7.96 2.45
N GLY A 52 -11.69 7.01 3.18
CA GLY A 52 -12.27 6.42 4.39
C GLY A 52 -13.36 5.36 4.17
N ARG A 53 -13.75 5.06 2.92
CA ARG A 53 -14.63 3.91 2.61
C ARG A 53 -13.84 2.61 2.59
N SER A 54 -14.49 1.50 2.93
CA SER A 54 -13.89 0.17 2.80
C SER A 54 -13.73 -0.21 1.33
N PHE A 55 -12.53 -0.61 0.93
CA PHE A 55 -12.26 -1.17 -0.40
C PHE A 55 -13.06 -2.45 -0.62
N ARG A 56 -13.28 -3.25 0.44
CA ARG A 56 -14.14 -4.44 0.39
C ARG A 56 -15.55 -4.08 -0.08
N ASP A 57 -16.13 -3.02 0.44
CA ASP A 57 -17.51 -2.64 0.08
C ASP A 57 -17.58 -2.18 -1.38
N CYS A 58 -16.54 -1.49 -1.86
CA CYS A 58 -16.43 -1.11 -3.27
C CYS A 58 -16.35 -2.35 -4.18
N VAL A 59 -15.49 -3.32 -3.82
CA VAL A 59 -15.39 -4.62 -4.52
C VAL A 59 -16.71 -5.39 -4.48
N ALA A 60 -17.45 -5.33 -3.37
CA ALA A 60 -18.74 -5.98 -3.23
C ALA A 60 -19.83 -5.33 -4.09
N VAL A 61 -19.92 -4.00 -4.12
CA VAL A 61 -20.86 -3.23 -4.95
C VAL A 61 -20.61 -3.48 -6.44
N LEU A 62 -19.34 -3.57 -6.84
CA LEU A 62 -18.94 -3.89 -8.21
C LEU A 62 -19.04 -5.39 -8.54
N ASN A 63 -19.51 -6.22 -7.60
CA ASN A 63 -19.65 -7.67 -7.73
C ASN A 63 -18.35 -8.39 -8.15
N LEU A 64 -17.17 -7.91 -7.71
CA LEU A 64 -15.85 -8.42 -8.09
C LEU A 64 -15.38 -9.58 -7.19
N GLY A 65 -16.29 -10.52 -6.87
CA GLY A 65 -16.04 -11.60 -5.92
C GLY A 65 -16.25 -13.01 -6.45
N GLY A 66 -16.42 -13.18 -7.76
CA GLY A 66 -16.68 -14.48 -8.38
C GLY A 66 -18.19 -14.78 -8.46
N PHE A 67 -18.67 -14.90 -9.70
CA PHE A 67 -20.10 -14.94 -10.03
C PHE A 67 -20.83 -16.22 -9.56
N TRP A 68 -20.11 -17.31 -9.27
CA TRP A 68 -20.71 -18.65 -9.17
C TRP A 68 -20.39 -19.43 -7.88
N ASN A 69 -19.61 -18.86 -6.95
CA ASN A 69 -19.27 -19.52 -5.68
C ASN A 69 -19.33 -18.54 -4.51
N ALA A 70 -20.45 -18.57 -3.77
CA ALA A 70 -20.70 -17.68 -2.63
C ALA A 70 -19.65 -17.85 -1.50
N ARG A 71 -19.10 -19.05 -1.30
CA ARG A 71 -18.07 -19.29 -0.28
C ARG A 71 -16.76 -18.59 -0.66
N ALA A 72 -16.30 -18.79 -1.90
CA ALA A 72 -15.11 -18.13 -2.42
C ALA A 72 -15.28 -16.61 -2.40
N ARG A 73 -16.44 -16.09 -2.82
CA ARG A 73 -16.81 -14.67 -2.74
C ARG A 73 -16.66 -14.10 -1.34
N ASN A 74 -17.25 -14.76 -0.34
CA ASN A 74 -17.20 -14.27 1.04
C ASN A 74 -15.78 -14.29 1.61
N ARG A 75 -14.97 -15.30 1.27
CA ARG A 75 -13.56 -15.36 1.67
C ARG A 75 -12.72 -14.31 0.96
N TRP A 76 -13.01 -14.02 -0.30
CA TRP A 76 -12.35 -12.97 -1.07
C TRP A 76 -12.63 -11.60 -0.48
N LEU A 77 -13.90 -11.27 -0.25
CA LEU A 77 -14.29 -10.02 0.41
C LEU A 77 -13.70 -9.91 1.81
N LYS A 78 -13.57 -11.02 2.55
CA LYS A 78 -12.85 -11.03 3.82
C LYS A 78 -11.36 -10.72 3.65
N LEU A 79 -10.70 -11.30 2.64
CA LEU A 79 -9.29 -11.02 2.35
C LEU A 79 -9.08 -9.54 2.03
N ILE A 80 -9.90 -8.98 1.15
CA ILE A 80 -9.86 -7.55 0.80
C ILE A 80 -10.18 -6.68 2.01
N GLY A 81 -11.13 -7.10 2.85
CA GLY A 81 -11.49 -6.38 4.07
C GLY A 81 -10.44 -6.39 5.17
N GLU A 82 -9.47 -7.30 5.13
CA GLU A 82 -8.35 -7.32 6.08
C GLU A 82 -7.16 -6.47 5.61
N LEU A 83 -7.23 -5.79 4.45
CA LEU A 83 -6.14 -4.95 3.92
C LEU A 83 -5.84 -3.73 4.80
N ASP A 84 -6.77 -3.30 5.64
CA ASP A 84 -6.58 -2.27 6.67
C ASP A 84 -5.64 -2.72 7.81
N GLN A 85 -5.44 -4.03 7.99
CA GLN A 85 -4.52 -4.61 8.98
C GLN A 85 -3.07 -4.70 8.47
N TYR A 86 -2.83 -4.42 7.19
CA TYR A 86 -1.51 -4.42 6.59
C TYR A 86 -1.02 -2.99 6.40
N GLU A 87 0.27 -2.77 6.62
CA GLU A 87 0.93 -1.53 6.20
C GLU A 87 0.86 -1.41 4.66
N SER A 88 1.00 -0.20 4.14
CA SER A 88 1.25 0.02 2.72
C SER A 88 2.71 0.37 2.45
N ASP A 89 3.04 0.62 1.19
CA ASP A 89 4.29 1.22 0.75
C ASP A 89 4.42 2.71 1.13
N GLU A 90 3.32 3.34 1.58
CA GLU A 90 3.30 4.72 2.04
C GLU A 90 3.39 4.81 3.57
N PRO A 91 4.32 5.62 4.14
CA PRO A 91 4.52 5.71 5.57
C PRO A 91 3.26 6.17 6.32
N ARG A 92 2.89 5.42 7.37
CA ARG A 92 1.72 5.70 8.24
C ARG A 92 0.36 5.55 7.54
N MET A 93 0.30 4.84 6.42
CA MET A 93 -0.93 4.50 5.72
C MET A 93 -1.11 2.98 5.65
N ASN A 94 -2.33 2.51 5.92
CA ASN A 94 -2.66 1.09 5.76
C ASN A 94 -2.98 0.74 4.30
N GLY A 95 -3.03 -0.55 3.98
CA GLY A 95 -3.26 -1.04 2.62
C GLY A 95 -4.62 -0.65 2.03
N ASN A 96 -5.69 -0.65 2.83
CA ASN A 96 -7.02 -0.21 2.38
C ASN A 96 -6.96 1.25 1.91
N ASP A 97 -6.47 2.14 2.76
CA ASP A 97 -6.48 3.57 2.51
C ASP A 97 -5.53 3.94 1.36
N ARG A 98 -4.40 3.23 1.23
CA ARG A 98 -3.49 3.39 0.09
C ARG A 98 -4.18 3.09 -1.23
N ILE A 99 -4.88 1.97 -1.32
CA ILE A 99 -5.63 1.60 -2.53
C ILE A 99 -6.75 2.60 -2.80
N MET A 100 -7.53 2.95 -1.76
CA MET A 100 -8.66 3.87 -1.91
C MET A 100 -8.22 5.26 -2.37
N ASN A 101 -7.16 5.80 -1.79
CA ASN A 101 -6.60 7.10 -2.19
C ASN A 101 -6.11 7.06 -3.64
N MET A 102 -5.37 6.02 -4.03
CA MET A 102 -4.94 5.85 -5.43
C MET A 102 -6.14 5.74 -6.37
N MET A 103 -7.16 4.95 -6.05
CA MET A 103 -8.33 4.80 -6.92
C MET A 103 -9.07 6.13 -7.12
N VAL A 104 -9.22 6.92 -6.06
CA VAL A 104 -9.82 8.27 -6.13
C VAL A 104 -8.96 9.18 -7.01
N GLU A 105 -7.66 9.30 -6.70
CA GLU A 105 -6.75 10.18 -7.45
C GLU A 105 -6.64 9.80 -8.93
N ASN A 106 -6.58 8.50 -9.23
CA ASN A 106 -6.49 8.01 -10.59
C ASN A 106 -7.79 8.25 -11.38
N LEU A 107 -8.96 7.94 -10.80
CA LEU A 107 -10.24 8.08 -11.50
C LEU A 107 -10.73 9.53 -11.60
N GLU A 108 -10.22 10.43 -10.76
CA GLU A 108 -10.46 11.88 -10.86
C GLU A 108 -9.52 12.56 -11.88
N SER A 109 -8.47 11.86 -12.35
CA SER A 109 -7.57 12.34 -13.41
C SER A 109 -8.30 12.53 -14.74
N ASP A 110 -7.78 13.46 -15.56
CA ASP A 110 -8.22 13.64 -16.94
C ASP A 110 -7.94 12.42 -17.82
N ARG A 111 -6.91 11.64 -17.46
CA ARG A 111 -6.48 10.44 -18.15
C ARG A 111 -6.18 9.35 -17.11
N PRO A 112 -7.20 8.63 -16.63
CA PRO A 112 -7.00 7.57 -15.66
C PRO A 112 -6.17 6.44 -16.29
N LEU A 113 -5.21 5.91 -15.53
CA LEU A 113 -4.45 4.74 -15.93
C LEU A 113 -5.20 3.45 -15.59
N PRO A 114 -5.11 2.42 -16.45
CA PRO A 114 -5.54 1.07 -16.09
C PRO A 114 -4.87 0.58 -14.80
N VAL A 115 -5.59 -0.22 -14.02
CA VAL A 115 -5.10 -0.77 -12.75
C VAL A 115 -4.94 -2.28 -12.86
N LEU A 116 -3.73 -2.76 -12.57
CA LEU A 116 -3.39 -4.18 -12.52
C LEU A 116 -3.29 -4.64 -11.07
N PHE A 117 -4.23 -5.47 -10.65
CA PHE A 117 -4.21 -6.16 -9.37
C PHE A 117 -3.48 -7.50 -9.50
N GLN A 118 -2.57 -7.76 -8.57
CA GLN A 118 -1.82 -9.01 -8.50
C GLN A 118 -1.44 -9.36 -7.06
N ALA A 119 -0.87 -10.55 -6.88
CA ALA A 119 -0.27 -10.96 -5.62
C ALA A 119 1.27 -10.84 -5.69
N HIS A 120 1.89 -10.60 -4.55
CA HIS A 120 3.31 -10.87 -4.35
C HIS A 120 3.52 -11.80 -3.16
N ASP A 121 4.64 -12.52 -3.17
CA ASP A 121 5.05 -13.35 -2.04
C ASP A 121 5.41 -12.46 -0.85
N SER A 122 4.74 -12.66 0.28
CA SER A 122 5.00 -11.93 1.52
C SER A 122 6.40 -12.14 2.10
N ARG A 123 7.19 -13.07 1.55
CA ARG A 123 8.60 -13.33 1.90
C ARG A 123 9.59 -12.52 1.06
N SER A 124 9.14 -11.86 0.01
CA SER A 124 9.97 -10.96 -0.81
C SER A 124 10.31 -9.67 -0.05
N GLU A 125 11.09 -8.79 -0.68
CA GLU A 125 11.47 -7.49 -0.12
C GLU A 125 10.27 -6.57 0.17
N GLU A 126 9.15 -6.78 -0.53
CA GLU A 126 7.90 -6.09 -0.26
C GLU A 126 7.28 -6.50 1.08
N GLY A 127 7.55 -7.73 1.53
CA GLY A 127 7.08 -8.22 2.81
C GLY A 127 5.55 -8.32 2.86
N ARG A 128 4.97 -7.97 4.02
CA ARG A 128 3.51 -8.06 4.24
C ARG A 128 2.77 -6.75 3.94
N ARG A 129 3.32 -5.84 3.14
CA ARG A 129 2.66 -4.56 2.86
C ARG A 129 1.86 -4.62 1.56
N VAL A 130 0.84 -3.78 1.43
CA VAL A 130 0.24 -3.50 0.12
C VAL A 130 1.16 -2.54 -0.63
N VAL A 131 1.39 -2.81 -1.92
CA VAL A 131 2.27 -1.98 -2.76
C VAL A 131 1.48 -1.41 -3.92
N VAL A 132 1.61 -0.11 -4.16
CA VAL A 132 0.95 0.62 -5.24
C VAL A 132 1.98 1.45 -5.99
N ARG A 133 2.30 1.04 -7.21
CA ARG A 133 3.36 1.65 -8.02
C ARG A 133 2.93 1.87 -9.46
N ASP A 134 3.51 2.89 -10.08
CA ASP A 134 3.36 3.09 -11.52
C ASP A 134 4.30 2.16 -12.28
N SER A 135 3.82 1.62 -13.39
CA SER A 135 4.62 0.84 -14.32
C SER A 135 4.42 1.35 -15.74
N ARG A 136 5.53 1.51 -16.47
CA ARG A 136 5.49 1.86 -17.91
C ARG A 136 4.93 0.71 -18.75
N THR A 137 5.02 -0.52 -18.27
CA THR A 137 4.45 -1.71 -18.90
C THR A 137 3.70 -2.51 -17.82
N GLY A 138 2.38 -2.62 -17.93
CA GLY A 138 1.61 -3.47 -17.00
C GLY A 138 1.97 -4.95 -17.19
N PHE A 139 2.14 -5.35 -18.45
CA PHE A 139 2.61 -6.66 -18.87
C PHE A 139 3.79 -6.49 -19.82
N PHE A 140 4.74 -7.43 -19.84
CA PHE A 140 5.94 -7.33 -20.68
C PHE A 140 5.64 -7.28 -22.19
N TYR A 141 4.45 -7.70 -22.61
CA TYR A 141 3.99 -7.72 -23.99
C TYR A 141 3.07 -6.53 -24.35
N MET A 142 2.89 -5.55 -23.45
CA MET A 142 2.10 -4.34 -23.71
C MET A 142 2.86 -3.09 -23.26
N GLU A 143 2.83 -2.04 -24.10
CA GLU A 143 3.50 -0.76 -23.83
C GLU A 143 2.63 0.25 -23.08
N GLN A 144 1.37 -0.10 -22.79
CA GLN A 144 0.45 0.75 -22.05
C GLN A 144 0.93 0.89 -20.58
N PRO A 145 1.00 2.12 -20.04
CA PRO A 145 1.24 2.33 -18.61
C PRO A 145 0.08 1.86 -17.74
N TYR A 146 0.41 1.33 -16.56
CA TYR A 146 -0.53 0.86 -15.54
C TYR A 146 -0.15 1.37 -14.16
N ILE A 147 -1.14 1.45 -13.28
CA ILE A 147 -0.91 1.41 -11.84
C ILE A 147 -1.00 -0.05 -11.39
N ILE A 148 0.04 -0.54 -10.73
CA ILE A 148 0.08 -1.90 -10.19
C ILE A 148 -0.27 -1.86 -8.72
N VAL A 149 -1.33 -2.58 -8.33
CA VAL A 149 -1.70 -2.87 -6.94
C VAL A 149 -1.32 -4.30 -6.63
N SER A 150 -0.33 -4.48 -5.74
CA SER A 150 0.15 -5.81 -5.36
C SER A 150 -0.22 -6.13 -3.92
N LEU A 151 -0.95 -7.23 -3.73
CA LEU A 151 -1.43 -7.69 -2.44
C LEU A 151 -0.49 -8.74 -1.83
N PRO A 152 -0.15 -8.65 -0.54
CA PRO A 152 0.75 -9.60 0.11
C PRO A 152 0.04 -10.93 0.32
N MET A 153 0.59 -12.01 -0.23
CA MET A 153 0.07 -13.36 -0.04
C MET A 153 1.12 -14.33 0.50
N LEU A 154 0.68 -15.30 1.30
CA LEU A 154 1.53 -16.34 1.87
C LEU A 154 0.77 -17.67 1.98
N PRO A 155 1.29 -18.77 1.44
CA PRO A 155 0.75 -20.11 1.70
C PRO A 155 0.79 -20.43 3.20
N LYS A 156 -0.25 -21.07 3.73
CA LYS A 156 -0.34 -21.41 5.17
C LYS A 156 0.79 -22.32 5.65
N THR A 157 1.29 -23.18 4.77
CA THR A 157 2.39 -24.12 5.04
C THR A 157 3.76 -23.49 4.86
N ALA A 158 3.85 -22.26 4.33
CA ALA A 158 5.14 -21.61 4.14
C ALA A 158 5.72 -21.20 5.50
N PRO A 159 7.04 -21.42 5.72
CA PRO A 159 7.70 -20.95 6.93
C PRO A 159 7.58 -19.43 6.99
N ARG A 160 7.00 -18.91 8.07
CA ARG A 160 6.89 -17.47 8.30
C ARG A 160 8.29 -16.97 8.61
N MET A 161 8.96 -16.36 7.62
CA MET A 161 10.29 -15.80 7.86
C MET A 161 10.17 -14.76 8.97
N ALA A 162 10.91 -14.96 10.06
CA ALA A 162 10.99 -14.01 11.14
C ALA A 162 11.45 -12.69 10.55
N ARG A 163 10.75 -11.59 10.87
CA ARG A 163 11.18 -10.22 10.59
C ARG A 163 12.69 -10.12 10.85
N GLN A 164 13.52 -10.06 9.80
CA GLN A 164 14.79 -9.37 9.89
C GLN A 164 14.45 -7.89 9.95
N ALA A 165 13.90 -7.48 11.09
CA ALA A 165 13.91 -6.08 11.48
C ALA A 165 15.38 -5.69 11.57
N SER A 166 15.86 -4.95 10.58
CA SER A 166 16.84 -3.88 10.67
C SER A 166 17.49 -3.68 12.05
N LYS A 167 18.30 -4.66 12.50
CA LYS A 167 19.13 -4.55 13.70
C LYS A 167 20.42 -3.75 13.44
N THR A 168 20.59 -3.20 12.25
CA THR A 168 21.76 -2.40 11.85
C THR A 168 21.56 -0.89 11.99
N ALA A 169 20.36 -0.39 12.28
CA ALA A 169 20.12 1.06 12.44
C ALA A 169 20.05 1.57 13.89
N ARG A 170 20.28 0.70 14.90
CA ARG A 170 20.21 1.07 16.34
C ARG A 170 21.48 0.84 17.15
N LYS A 171 22.64 0.75 16.50
CA LYS A 171 23.94 0.81 17.18
C LYS A 171 24.81 1.94 16.59
N ALA A 172 24.40 3.17 16.83
CA ALA A 172 25.35 4.27 16.98
C ALA A 172 25.38 4.63 18.48
N PRO A 173 26.49 4.42 19.19
CA PRO A 173 26.58 4.81 20.59
C PRO A 173 26.70 6.32 20.71
N ALA A 174 25.78 6.92 21.46
CA ALA A 174 25.89 8.29 21.94
C ALA A 174 27.07 8.41 22.92
N LYS A 175 28.21 8.95 22.48
CA LYS A 175 29.22 9.57 23.36
C LYS A 175 29.92 10.73 22.66
N SER A 176 30.27 11.73 23.48
CA SER A 176 31.14 12.90 23.25
C SER A 176 30.58 14.13 22.53
N ALA A 177 29.70 14.87 23.21
CA ALA A 177 29.67 16.34 23.14
C ALA A 177 29.67 16.91 24.58
N LYS A 178 30.78 16.70 25.30
CA LYS A 178 31.09 17.35 26.59
C LYS A 178 32.60 17.58 26.68
N THR A 179 33.14 18.43 25.82
CA THR A 179 34.49 19.01 25.97
C THR A 179 34.64 20.25 25.08
N ALA A 180 33.99 21.34 25.47
CA ALA A 180 34.35 22.69 25.02
C ALA A 180 33.75 23.72 26.00
N LYS A 181 34.13 23.64 27.27
CA LYS A 181 33.85 24.69 28.26
C LYS A 181 34.97 24.74 29.30
N SER A 182 36.17 25.05 28.83
CA SER A 182 37.31 25.42 29.69
C SER A 182 38.37 26.18 28.88
N ALA A 183 38.01 27.37 28.42
CA ALA A 183 38.97 28.41 28.12
C ALA A 183 38.31 29.75 28.47
N LYS A 184 39.06 30.58 29.19
CA LYS A 184 38.72 31.98 29.55
C LYS A 184 37.85 32.19 30.80
N ALA A 185 38.43 31.91 31.96
CA ALA A 185 38.11 32.62 33.21
C ALA A 185 39.37 32.74 34.07
N ALA A 186 40.31 33.57 33.61
CA ALA A 186 41.40 34.08 34.43
C ALA A 186 41.50 35.58 34.18
N SER A 187 40.81 36.38 35.00
CA SER A 187 41.28 37.71 35.42
C SER A 187 40.25 38.40 36.33
N LYS A 188 40.78 38.88 37.47
CA LYS A 188 40.30 40.00 38.29
C LYS A 188 39.11 39.75 39.23
N THR A 189 39.43 39.22 40.41
CA THR A 189 38.80 39.65 41.67
C THR A 189 39.74 40.65 42.33
N ALA A 190 39.36 41.92 42.30
CA ALA A 190 40.03 42.99 43.01
C ALA A 190 39.49 43.12 44.44
N ARG A 191 40.41 43.46 45.35
CA ARG A 191 40.23 44.27 46.57
C ARG A 191 39.39 43.69 47.73
N LYS A 192 40.11 43.19 48.73
CA LYS A 192 39.77 43.39 50.15
C LYS A 192 40.65 44.50 50.71
N THR A 193 40.03 45.56 51.20
CA THR A 193 40.61 46.55 52.13
C THR A 193 40.64 45.95 53.54
N PRO A 194 41.53 46.42 54.43
CA PRO A 194 40.99 47.26 55.51
C PRO A 194 41.87 48.47 55.88
N ARG A 195 41.20 49.45 56.50
CA ARG A 195 41.70 50.67 57.13
C ARG A 195 42.51 50.38 58.40
N GLY A 196 43.45 51.29 58.70
CA GLY A 196 44.18 51.46 59.95
C GLY A 196 45.61 51.89 59.58
N ARG A 197 46.12 53.07 59.94
CA ARG A 197 45.77 54.06 60.96
C ARG A 197 46.27 55.42 60.48
#